data_AF-A0A355C250-F1
#
_entry.id   AF-A0A355C250-F1
#
_cell.length_a   1.000
_cell.length_b   1.000
_cell.length_c   1.000
_cell.angle_alpha   90.00
_cell.angle_beta   90.00
_cell.angle_gamma   90.00
#
_symmetry.space_group_name_H-M   'P 1'
#
loop_
_entity.id
_entity.type
_entity.pdbx_description
1 polymer ?
#
loop_
_entity_poly.entity_id
_entity_poly.type
_entity_poly.pdbx_seq_one_letter_code
_entity_poly.pdbx_strand_id
1 'polypeptide(L)'
;DNYMERYGRVFKPTEIKMMLSAFSNMETVHIAAYALLLETIGMPEAEFTAFLDYKAMRDKHDFMQRFGVDTNEDIARTLAMFGAFTEGLQLFASFAMLMNFPRFNKMKGMGQIVTWSIRDESLHCEGMIKMYHAFARETGCVTKAVAEDIVECCRTVVGLEDKFIDLAFEMGPVEGMTADDIKTYIRYIADWRLGQLDLPKLYGVEK
;
A
#
# COMPACT_ATOMS: atom_id res chain seq x y z
N ASP A 1 -12.42 -5.12 -4.44
CA ASP A 1 -12.24 -3.79 -3.85
C ASP A 1 -11.46 -2.91 -4.79
N ASN A 2 -12.13 -1.96 -5.41
CA ASN A 2 -11.51 -0.94 -6.25
C ASN A 2 -11.99 0.46 -5.84
N TYR A 3 -11.29 1.49 -6.33
CA TYR A 3 -11.65 2.90 -6.07
C TYR A 3 -13.11 3.22 -6.41
N MET A 4 -13.68 2.54 -7.41
CA MET A 4 -15.01 2.85 -7.94
C MET A 4 -16.14 2.31 -7.06
N GLU A 5 -15.97 1.12 -6.48
CA GLU A 5 -16.95 0.50 -5.59
C GLU A 5 -17.05 1.23 -4.26
N ARG A 6 -15.91 1.65 -3.69
CA ARG A 6 -15.85 2.31 -2.38
C ARG A 6 -15.97 3.84 -2.49
N TYR A 7 -15.05 4.50 -3.20
CA TYR A 7 -14.96 5.97 -3.19
C TYR A 7 -15.85 6.66 -4.21
N GLY A 8 -16.06 6.05 -5.38
CA GLY A 8 -16.91 6.63 -6.43
C GLY A 8 -18.35 6.88 -5.99
N ARG A 9 -18.81 6.17 -4.96
CA ARG A 9 -20.13 6.35 -4.33
C ARG A 9 -20.14 7.48 -3.31
N VAL A 10 -19.03 7.72 -2.63
CA VAL A 10 -18.88 8.73 -1.57
C VAL A 10 -18.64 10.12 -2.17
N PHE A 11 -17.61 10.26 -3.00
CA PHE A 11 -17.17 11.56 -3.52
C PHE A 11 -17.94 11.94 -4.78
N LYS A 12 -18.67 13.05 -4.70
CA LYS A 12 -19.54 13.55 -5.77
C LYS A 12 -18.89 14.51 -6.78
N PRO A 13 -17.90 15.37 -6.40
CA PRO A 13 -17.28 16.31 -7.35
C PRO A 13 -16.70 15.61 -8.58
N THR A 14 -16.84 16.26 -9.74
CA THR A 14 -16.50 15.65 -11.04
C THR A 14 -15.01 15.39 -11.16
N GLU A 15 -14.18 16.34 -10.77
CA GLU A 15 -12.73 16.25 -10.78
C GLU A 15 -12.21 15.09 -9.92
N ILE A 16 -12.84 14.84 -8.76
CA ILE A 16 -12.49 13.70 -7.90
C ILE A 16 -12.90 12.38 -8.57
N LYS A 17 -14.10 12.32 -9.17
CA LYS A 17 -14.50 11.13 -9.93
C LYS A 17 -13.58 10.85 -11.12
N MET A 18 -13.14 11.88 -11.83
CA MET A 18 -12.19 11.75 -12.94
C MET A 18 -10.83 11.23 -12.45
N MET A 19 -10.33 11.76 -11.32
CA MET A 19 -9.09 11.29 -10.69
C MET A 19 -9.20 9.81 -10.29
N LEU A 20 -10.26 9.42 -9.56
CA LEU A 20 -10.50 8.04 -9.14
C LEU A 20 -10.67 7.09 -10.35
N SER A 21 -11.28 7.58 -11.44
CA SER A 21 -11.40 6.81 -12.68
C SER A 21 -10.04 6.58 -13.34
N ALA A 22 -9.18 7.60 -13.34
CA ALA A 22 -7.82 7.48 -13.86
C ALA A 22 -6.99 6.49 -13.02
N PHE A 23 -7.09 6.56 -11.69
CA PHE A 23 -6.43 5.62 -10.77
C PHE A 23 -6.93 4.20 -11.02
N SER A 24 -8.24 3.99 -11.08
CA SER A 24 -8.83 2.69 -11.39
C SER A 24 -8.39 2.12 -12.74
N ASN A 25 -8.15 2.97 -13.75
CA ASN A 25 -7.62 2.51 -15.04
C ASN A 25 -6.14 2.13 -14.93
N MET A 26 -5.33 2.88 -14.17
CA MET A 26 -3.93 2.53 -13.89
C MET A 26 -3.80 1.17 -13.21
N GLU A 27 -4.72 0.83 -12.29
CA GLU A 27 -4.75 -0.52 -11.69
C GLU A 27 -4.97 -1.64 -12.71
N THR A 28 -5.73 -1.39 -13.77
CA THR A 28 -5.90 -2.38 -14.85
C THR A 28 -4.58 -2.61 -15.61
N VAL A 29 -3.78 -1.56 -15.78
CA VAL A 29 -2.43 -1.66 -16.35
C VAL A 29 -1.51 -2.44 -15.41
N HIS A 30 -1.58 -2.21 -14.09
CA HIS A 30 -0.83 -2.97 -13.11
C HIS A 30 -1.15 -4.47 -13.18
N ILE A 31 -2.43 -4.84 -13.18
CA ILE A 31 -2.86 -6.24 -13.26
C ILE A 31 -2.27 -6.92 -14.50
N ALA A 32 -2.37 -6.28 -15.67
CA ALA A 32 -1.82 -6.84 -16.91
C ALA A 32 -0.29 -6.95 -16.87
N ALA A 33 0.40 -5.95 -16.32
CA ALA A 33 1.86 -5.94 -16.24
C ALA A 33 2.41 -7.02 -15.30
N TYR A 34 1.82 -7.19 -14.12
CA TYR A 34 2.24 -8.23 -13.18
C TYR A 34 1.82 -9.63 -13.63
N ALA A 35 0.67 -9.81 -14.28
CA ALA A 35 0.30 -11.08 -14.91
C ALA A 35 1.33 -11.52 -15.96
N LEU A 36 1.73 -10.59 -16.85
CA LEU A 36 2.76 -10.84 -17.84
C LEU A 36 4.13 -11.15 -17.20
N LEU A 37 4.49 -10.48 -16.10
CA LEU A 37 5.72 -10.78 -15.35
C LEU A 37 5.73 -12.22 -14.86
N LEU A 38 4.64 -12.67 -14.23
CA LEU A 38 4.51 -14.02 -13.69
C LEU A 38 4.57 -15.09 -14.78
N GLU A 39 3.90 -14.86 -15.92
CA GLU A 39 3.99 -15.73 -17.10
C GLU A 39 5.43 -15.80 -17.63
N THR A 40 6.10 -14.65 -17.72
CA THR A 40 7.48 -14.56 -18.25
C THR A 40 8.49 -15.34 -17.40
N ILE A 41 8.32 -15.37 -16.08
CA ILE A 41 9.19 -16.14 -15.17
C ILE A 41 8.78 -17.62 -15.07
N GLY A 42 7.72 -18.04 -15.77
CA GLY A 42 7.24 -19.41 -15.78
C GLY A 42 6.57 -19.83 -14.47
N MET A 43 5.96 -18.89 -13.74
CA MET A 43 5.27 -19.21 -12.50
C MET A 43 4.01 -20.04 -12.78
N PRO A 44 3.78 -21.17 -12.08
CA PRO A 44 2.58 -21.98 -12.28
C PRO A 44 1.29 -21.21 -11.99
N GLU A 45 0.22 -21.47 -12.75
CA GLU A 45 -1.11 -20.86 -12.51
C GLU A 45 -1.63 -21.10 -11.08
N ALA A 46 -1.28 -22.24 -10.47
CA ALA A 46 -1.66 -22.56 -9.10
C ALA A 46 -1.12 -21.56 -8.06
N GLU A 47 0.01 -20.90 -8.34
CA GLU A 47 0.58 -19.87 -7.46
C GLU A 47 -0.29 -18.60 -7.43
N PHE A 48 -1.12 -18.36 -8.46
CA PHE A 48 -2.06 -17.23 -8.46
C PHE A 48 -3.15 -17.36 -7.41
N THR A 49 -3.48 -18.58 -6.96
CA THR A 49 -4.45 -18.82 -5.89
C THR A 49 -3.80 -19.18 -4.55
N ALA A 50 -2.53 -19.62 -4.57
CA ALA A 50 -1.77 -19.98 -3.38
C ALA A 50 -1.59 -18.83 -2.38
N PHE A 51 -1.77 -17.56 -2.79
CA PHE A 51 -1.67 -16.43 -1.88
C PHE A 51 -2.64 -16.52 -0.69
N LEU A 52 -3.81 -17.17 -0.83
CA LEU A 52 -4.74 -17.39 0.27
C LEU A 52 -4.26 -18.44 1.27
N ASP A 53 -3.36 -19.34 0.86
CA ASP A 53 -2.85 -20.42 1.70
C ASP A 53 -1.82 -19.91 2.71
N TYR A 54 -1.13 -18.80 2.39
CA TYR A 54 -0.20 -18.17 3.31
C TYR A 54 -0.93 -17.31 4.34
N LYS A 55 -0.78 -17.68 5.62
CA LYS A 55 -1.39 -16.94 6.73
C LYS A 55 -1.05 -15.44 6.72
N ALA A 56 0.20 -15.08 6.42
CA ALA A 56 0.63 -13.68 6.38
C ALA A 56 -0.12 -12.85 5.31
N MET A 57 -0.43 -13.48 4.17
CA MET A 57 -1.19 -12.86 3.08
C MET A 57 -2.68 -12.81 3.38
N ARG A 58 -3.24 -13.89 3.96
CA ARG A 58 -4.63 -13.92 4.42
C ARG A 58 -4.92 -12.88 5.50
N ASP A 59 -4.04 -12.76 6.50
CA ASP A 59 -4.16 -11.76 7.56
C ASP A 59 -4.21 -10.33 6.98
N LYS A 60 -3.41 -10.04 5.94
CA LYS A 60 -3.44 -8.76 5.20
C LYS A 60 -4.79 -8.53 4.51
N HIS A 61 -5.25 -9.52 3.75
CA HIS A 61 -6.54 -9.46 3.07
C HIS A 61 -7.69 -9.23 4.05
N ASP A 62 -7.76 -10.00 5.13
CA ASP A 62 -8.83 -9.92 6.13
C ASP A 62 -8.83 -8.58 6.88
N PHE A 63 -7.65 -7.97 7.08
CA PHE A 63 -7.56 -6.65 7.69
C PHE A 63 -8.15 -5.56 6.78
N MET A 64 -7.90 -5.61 5.47
CA MET A 64 -8.45 -4.65 4.50
C MET A 64 -9.98 -4.67 4.43
N GLN A 65 -10.61 -5.82 4.72
CA GLN A 65 -12.07 -5.95 4.71
C GLN A 65 -12.78 -5.26 5.88
N ARG A 66 -12.04 -4.79 6.89
CA ARG A 66 -12.62 -4.12 8.08
C ARG A 66 -13.01 -2.65 7.85
N PHE A 67 -12.56 -2.07 6.75
CA PHE A 67 -12.69 -0.64 6.48
C PHE A 67 -13.94 -0.39 5.64
N GLY A 68 -14.79 0.56 6.06
CA GLY A 68 -16.06 0.90 5.43
C GLY A 68 -16.18 2.39 5.09
N VAL A 69 -17.32 2.77 4.52
CA VAL A 69 -17.60 4.15 4.12
C VAL A 69 -18.98 4.65 4.57
N ASP A 70 -19.52 4.02 5.63
CA ASP A 70 -20.89 4.29 6.10
C ASP A 70 -20.97 5.59 6.92
N THR A 71 -19.90 5.96 7.61
CA THR A 71 -19.78 7.22 8.38
C THR A 71 -18.60 8.06 7.90
N ASN A 72 -18.57 9.35 8.26
CA ASN A 72 -17.45 10.21 7.91
C ASN A 72 -16.14 9.73 8.56
N GLU A 73 -16.21 9.26 9.79
CA GLU A 73 -15.08 8.69 10.51
C GLU A 73 -14.55 7.43 9.80
N ASP A 74 -15.44 6.56 9.31
CA ASP A 74 -15.05 5.39 8.53
C ASP A 74 -14.43 5.77 7.19
N ILE A 75 -14.97 6.78 6.50
CA ILE A 75 -14.36 7.31 5.28
C ILE A 75 -12.95 7.82 5.57
N ALA A 76 -12.73 8.58 6.64
CA ALA A 76 -11.41 9.08 7.01
C ALA A 76 -10.42 7.95 7.31
N ARG A 77 -10.84 6.93 8.07
CA ARG A 77 -10.02 5.72 8.32
C ARG A 77 -9.71 4.97 7.03
N THR A 78 -10.69 4.82 6.13
CA THR A 78 -10.53 4.14 4.85
C THR A 78 -9.57 4.88 3.92
N LEU A 79 -9.68 6.21 3.81
CA LEU A 79 -8.74 7.02 3.02
C LEU A 79 -7.31 6.90 3.53
N ALA A 80 -7.11 6.98 4.84
CA ALA A 80 -5.79 6.82 5.45
C ALA A 80 -5.24 5.39 5.25
N MET A 81 -6.07 4.37 5.48
CA MET A 81 -5.67 2.98 5.35
C MET A 81 -5.26 2.63 3.91
N PHE A 82 -6.15 2.83 2.93
CA PHE A 82 -5.85 2.42 1.56
C PHE A 82 -4.82 3.36 0.91
N GLY A 83 -5.01 4.67 1.03
CA GLY A 83 -4.14 5.65 0.39
C GLY A 83 -2.75 5.70 1.02
N ALA A 84 -2.64 5.86 2.34
CA ALA A 84 -1.35 6.05 2.98
C ALA A 84 -0.65 4.73 3.31
N PHE A 85 -1.39 3.70 3.75
CA PHE A 85 -0.77 2.46 4.25
C PHE A 85 -0.75 1.33 3.21
N THR A 86 -1.82 1.08 2.45
CA THR A 86 -1.78 0.05 1.40
C THR A 86 -0.90 0.50 0.23
N GLU A 87 -1.28 1.59 -0.44
CA GLU A 87 -0.55 2.11 -1.60
C GLU A 87 0.82 2.68 -1.18
N GLY A 88 0.83 3.45 -0.09
CA GLY A 88 1.99 4.21 0.33
C GLY A 88 3.01 3.47 1.20
N LEU A 89 2.69 2.29 1.78
CA LEU A 89 3.58 1.54 2.68
C LEU A 89 3.72 0.07 2.27
N GLN A 90 2.62 -0.68 2.19
CA GLN A 90 2.69 -2.13 1.90
C GLN A 90 3.28 -2.41 0.52
N LEU A 91 2.84 -1.71 -0.51
CA LEU A 91 3.40 -1.88 -1.87
C LEU A 91 4.87 -1.45 -1.95
N PHE A 92 5.27 -0.42 -1.20
CA PHE A 92 6.65 0.06 -1.19
C PHE A 92 7.63 -0.95 -0.58
N ALA A 93 7.19 -1.77 0.39
CA ALA A 93 8.00 -2.89 0.89
C ALA A 93 8.33 -3.88 -0.24
N SER A 94 7.32 -4.30 -1.00
CA SER A 94 7.48 -5.17 -2.17
C SER A 94 8.33 -4.54 -3.26
N PHE A 95 8.12 -3.26 -3.56
CA PHE A 95 8.91 -2.55 -4.55
C PHE A 95 10.39 -2.46 -4.16
N ALA A 96 10.71 -2.21 -2.89
CA ALA A 96 12.08 -2.20 -2.41
C ALA A 96 12.75 -3.55 -2.67
N MET A 97 12.08 -4.66 -2.31
CA MET A 97 12.58 -6.02 -2.55
C MET A 97 12.82 -6.30 -4.04
N LEU A 98 11.85 -6.00 -4.90
CA LEU A 98 11.95 -6.25 -6.34
C LEU A 98 12.98 -5.35 -7.03
N MET A 99 13.13 -4.10 -6.59
CA MET A 99 14.14 -3.17 -7.12
C MET A 99 15.57 -3.53 -6.69
N ASN A 100 15.74 -4.50 -5.79
CA ASN A 100 17.07 -5.01 -5.47
C ASN A 100 17.72 -5.71 -6.68
N PHE A 101 16.95 -6.48 -7.46
CA PHE A 101 17.49 -7.27 -8.58
C PHE A 101 18.13 -6.40 -9.68
N PRO A 102 17.48 -5.31 -10.15
CA PRO A 102 18.08 -4.39 -11.14
C PRO A 102 19.40 -3.75 -10.69
N ARG A 103 19.63 -3.54 -9.38
CA ARG A 103 20.90 -3.00 -8.86
C ARG A 103 22.09 -3.91 -9.16
N PHE A 104 21.83 -5.21 -9.28
CA PHE A 104 22.81 -6.22 -9.67
C PHE A 104 22.69 -6.60 -11.16
N ASN A 105 22.10 -5.72 -11.98
CA ASN A 105 21.94 -5.91 -13.42
C ASN A 105 21.07 -7.13 -13.80
N LYS A 106 20.24 -7.63 -12.87
CA LYS A 106 19.30 -8.75 -13.04
C LYS A 106 17.88 -8.23 -13.30
N MET A 107 17.05 -9.02 -13.98
CA MET A 107 15.61 -8.76 -14.13
C MET A 107 15.24 -7.34 -14.61
N LYS A 108 15.98 -6.79 -15.60
CA LYS A 108 15.80 -5.40 -16.05
C LYS A 108 14.38 -5.05 -16.50
N GLY A 109 13.73 -5.97 -17.21
CA GLY A 109 12.33 -5.79 -17.65
C GLY A 109 11.37 -5.65 -16.47
N MET A 110 11.50 -6.51 -15.46
CA MET A 110 10.77 -6.38 -14.19
C MET A 110 11.07 -5.05 -13.51
N GLY A 111 12.35 -4.65 -13.45
CA GLY A 111 12.75 -3.37 -12.87
C GLY A 111 12.06 -2.16 -13.52
N GLN A 112 11.85 -2.20 -14.83
CA GLN A 112 11.11 -1.16 -15.55
C GLN A 112 9.63 -1.13 -15.16
N ILE A 113 8.97 -2.29 -15.12
CA ILE A 113 7.57 -2.41 -14.66
C ILE A 113 7.42 -1.87 -13.23
N VAL A 114 8.28 -2.31 -12.31
CA VAL A 114 8.26 -1.87 -10.91
C VAL A 114 8.51 -0.36 -10.79
N THR A 115 9.42 0.20 -11.59
CA THR A 115 9.68 1.66 -11.59
C THR A 115 8.43 2.46 -11.99
N TRP A 116 7.67 1.98 -12.98
CA TRP A 116 6.42 2.63 -13.38
C TRP A 116 5.33 2.45 -12.32
N SER A 117 5.20 1.26 -11.72
CA SER A 117 4.29 1.07 -10.58
C SER A 117 4.63 2.00 -9.42
N ILE A 118 5.90 2.18 -9.06
CA ILE A 118 6.30 3.12 -8.00
C ILE A 118 5.81 4.54 -8.31
N ARG A 119 5.93 5.00 -9.56
CA ARG A 119 5.45 6.32 -9.98
C ARG A 119 3.95 6.43 -9.79
N ASP A 120 3.20 5.42 -10.23
CA ASP A 120 1.74 5.43 -10.23
C ASP A 120 1.21 5.32 -8.78
N GLU A 121 1.75 4.43 -7.95
CA GLU A 121 1.39 4.32 -6.53
C GLU A 121 1.79 5.55 -5.71
N SER A 122 2.87 6.24 -6.08
CA SER A 122 3.22 7.52 -5.46
C SER A 122 2.15 8.58 -5.74
N LEU A 123 1.62 8.61 -6.96
CA LEU A 123 0.55 9.52 -7.36
C LEU A 123 -0.79 9.14 -6.69
N HIS A 124 -1.10 7.84 -6.60
CA HIS A 124 -2.27 7.35 -5.89
C HIS A 124 -2.25 7.79 -4.42
N CYS A 125 -1.16 7.46 -3.73
CA CYS A 125 -0.95 7.81 -2.33
C CYS A 125 -1.06 9.33 -2.10
N GLU A 126 -0.43 10.16 -2.94
CA GLU A 126 -0.51 11.62 -2.82
C GLU A 126 -1.94 12.13 -3.03
N GLY A 127 -2.65 11.63 -4.04
CA GLY A 127 -4.03 12.00 -4.32
C GLY A 127 -4.97 11.64 -3.17
N MET A 128 -4.83 10.44 -2.62
CA MET A 128 -5.64 9.96 -1.50
C MET A 128 -5.36 10.71 -0.21
N ILE A 129 -4.09 11.08 0.07
CA ILE A 129 -3.74 11.94 1.21
C ILE A 129 -4.36 13.35 1.06
N LYS A 130 -4.34 13.93 -0.15
CA LYS A 130 -5.02 15.22 -0.39
C LYS A 130 -6.52 15.13 -0.15
N MET A 131 -7.15 14.04 -0.60
CA MET A 131 -8.56 13.78 -0.32
C MET A 131 -8.84 13.62 1.17
N TYR A 132 -8.01 12.88 1.91
CA TYR A 132 -8.11 12.76 3.36
C TYR A 132 -8.13 14.12 4.04
N HIS A 133 -7.17 14.98 3.70
CA HIS A 133 -7.07 16.32 4.28
C HIS A 133 -8.24 17.23 3.94
N ALA A 134 -8.71 17.22 2.68
CA ALA A 134 -9.88 17.99 2.27
C ALA A 134 -11.13 17.52 3.03
N PHE A 135 -11.37 16.21 3.05
CA PHE A 135 -12.52 15.61 3.72
C PHE A 135 -12.50 15.87 5.23
N ALA A 136 -11.34 15.72 5.88
CA ALA A 136 -11.18 15.99 7.31
C ALA A 136 -11.50 17.45 7.65
N ARG A 137 -11.04 18.41 6.84
CA ARG A 137 -11.34 19.84 7.03
C ARG A 137 -12.82 20.16 6.82
N GLU A 138 -13.44 19.58 5.81
CA GLU A 138 -14.84 19.88 5.46
C GLU A 138 -15.84 19.27 6.46
N THR A 139 -15.51 18.11 7.03
CA THR A 139 -16.43 17.36 7.90
C THR A 139 -16.11 17.47 9.38
N GLY A 140 -14.86 17.77 9.75
CA GLY A 140 -14.40 17.75 11.14
C GLY A 140 -14.38 16.35 11.76
N CYS A 141 -14.48 15.27 10.96
CA CYS A 141 -14.64 13.91 11.47
C CYS A 141 -13.38 13.32 12.12
N VAL A 142 -12.19 13.87 11.82
CA VAL A 142 -10.93 13.41 12.42
C VAL A 142 -10.80 13.97 13.83
N THR A 143 -11.57 13.38 14.74
CA THR A 143 -11.44 13.61 16.18
C THR A 143 -10.17 12.95 16.71
N LYS A 144 -9.81 13.23 17.97
CA LYS A 144 -8.70 12.57 18.64
C LYS A 144 -8.80 11.04 18.59
N ALA A 145 -10.00 10.49 18.81
CA ALA A 145 -10.22 9.04 18.76
C ALA A 145 -9.99 8.47 17.35
N VAL A 146 -10.46 9.16 16.31
CA VAL A 146 -10.25 8.74 14.91
C VAL A 146 -8.77 8.83 14.53
N ALA A 147 -8.07 9.86 14.98
CA ALA A 147 -6.62 10.00 14.77
C ALA A 147 -5.85 8.86 15.45
N GLU A 148 -6.19 8.52 16.69
CA GLU A 148 -5.61 7.39 17.43
C GLU A 148 -5.88 6.05 16.72
N ASP A 149 -7.09 5.85 16.20
CA ASP A 149 -7.43 4.65 15.41
C ASP A 149 -6.59 4.54 14.14
N ILE A 150 -6.36 5.64 13.41
CA ILE A 150 -5.54 5.64 12.20
C ILE A 150 -4.08 5.31 12.54
N VAL A 151 -3.55 5.85 13.63
CA VAL A 151 -2.21 5.52 14.12
C VAL A 151 -2.10 4.03 14.45
N GLU A 152 -3.12 3.45 15.10
CA GLU A 152 -3.14 2.02 15.40
C GLU A 152 -3.29 1.15 14.15
N CYS A 153 -4.01 1.62 13.13
CA CYS A 153 -4.04 0.99 11.82
C CYS A 153 -2.62 0.93 11.23
N CYS A 154 -1.86 2.02 11.30
CA CYS A 154 -0.46 2.04 10.84
C CYS A 154 0.39 1.00 11.58
N ARG A 155 0.28 0.93 12.91
CA ARG A 155 0.98 -0.07 13.72
C ARG A 155 0.63 -1.49 13.29
N THR A 156 -0.66 -1.76 13.08
CA THR A 156 -1.15 -3.06 12.64
C THR A 156 -0.58 -3.42 11.27
N VAL A 157 -0.58 -2.48 10.32
CA VAL A 157 -0.03 -2.68 8.97
C VAL A 157 1.46 -3.02 9.02
N VAL A 158 2.26 -2.30 9.82
CA VAL A 158 3.69 -2.62 9.98
C VAL A 158 3.87 -4.04 10.53
N GLY A 159 3.07 -4.46 11.51
CA GLY A 159 3.12 -5.83 12.03
C GLY A 159 2.69 -6.90 11.02
N LEU A 160 1.78 -6.58 10.09
CA LEU A 160 1.41 -7.46 8.98
C LEU A 160 2.53 -7.55 7.94
N GLU A 161 3.17 -6.42 7.62
CA GLU A 161 4.32 -6.40 6.72
C GLU A 161 5.53 -7.12 7.31
N ASP A 162 5.81 -7.01 8.61
CA ASP A 162 6.89 -7.77 9.26
C ASP A 162 6.74 -9.28 8.99
N LYS A 163 5.52 -9.83 9.13
CA LYS A 163 5.23 -11.25 8.85
C LYS A 163 5.36 -11.59 7.37
N PHE A 164 4.93 -10.68 6.49
CA PHE A 164 5.08 -10.86 5.04
C PHE A 164 6.55 -10.85 4.62
N ILE A 165 7.37 -9.97 5.20
CA ILE A 165 8.81 -9.91 4.98
C ILE A 165 9.46 -11.20 5.48
N ASP A 166 9.09 -11.68 6.67
CA ASP A 166 9.62 -12.96 7.18
C ASP A 166 9.32 -14.13 6.24
N LEU A 167 8.13 -14.17 5.65
CA LEU A 167 7.77 -15.15 4.63
C LEU A 167 8.60 -14.96 3.35
N ALA A 168 8.75 -13.73 2.85
CA ALA A 168 9.50 -13.44 1.63
C ALA A 168 11.00 -13.79 1.75
N PHE A 169 11.55 -13.76 2.97
CA PHE A 169 12.94 -14.08 3.29
C PHE A 169 13.10 -15.45 3.97
N GLU A 170 12.12 -16.35 3.89
CA GLU A 170 12.17 -17.67 4.56
C GLU A 170 13.37 -18.53 4.10
N MET A 171 13.81 -18.33 2.85
CA MET A 171 14.98 -18.99 2.26
C MET A 171 16.31 -18.29 2.58
N GLY A 172 16.28 -17.23 3.39
CA GLY A 172 17.44 -16.44 3.77
C GLY A 172 17.56 -15.12 3.00
N PRO A 173 18.61 -14.32 3.33
CA PRO A 173 18.83 -13.02 2.71
C PRO A 173 19.22 -13.15 1.23
N VAL A 174 18.96 -12.07 0.48
CA VAL A 174 19.43 -11.93 -0.90
C VAL A 174 20.64 -11.00 -0.94
N GLU A 175 21.43 -11.08 -2.01
CA GLU A 175 22.60 -10.22 -2.18
C GLU A 175 22.23 -8.73 -2.02
N GLY A 176 22.87 -8.05 -1.07
CA GLY A 176 22.66 -6.62 -0.80
C GLY A 176 21.36 -6.26 -0.06
N MET A 177 20.62 -7.23 0.49
CA MET A 177 19.37 -6.97 1.21
C MET A 177 18.99 -8.09 2.18
N THR A 178 18.74 -7.72 3.43
CA THR A 178 18.23 -8.59 4.49
C THR A 178 16.76 -8.26 4.82
N ALA A 179 16.09 -9.17 5.53
CA ALA A 179 14.76 -8.91 6.07
C ALA A 179 14.74 -7.68 6.99
N ASP A 180 15.77 -7.50 7.82
CA ASP A 180 15.86 -6.38 8.77
C ASP A 180 16.04 -5.02 8.07
N ASP A 181 16.72 -5.00 6.92
CA ASP A 181 16.82 -3.79 6.09
C ASP A 181 15.43 -3.34 5.62
N ILE A 182 14.61 -4.28 5.13
CA ILE A 182 13.24 -3.98 4.69
C ILE A 182 12.35 -3.62 5.87
N LYS A 183 12.46 -4.30 7.01
CA LYS A 183 11.74 -3.99 8.24
C LYS A 183 12.05 -2.58 8.75
N THR A 184 13.30 -2.15 8.67
CA THR A 184 13.70 -0.77 9.01
C THR A 184 13.13 0.23 8.00
N TYR A 185 13.19 -0.10 6.72
CA TYR A 185 12.62 0.72 5.65
C TYR A 185 11.10 0.94 5.81
N ILE A 186 10.32 -0.10 6.12
CA ILE A 186 8.86 0.06 6.31
C ILE A 186 8.52 0.93 7.52
N ARG A 187 9.35 0.93 8.58
CA ARG A 187 9.17 1.80 9.76
C ARG A 187 9.44 3.26 9.41
N TYR A 188 10.46 3.52 8.61
CA TYR A 188 10.70 4.85 8.04
C TYR A 188 9.53 5.32 7.16
N ILE A 189 9.02 4.47 6.28
CA ILE A 189 7.86 4.79 5.44
C ILE A 189 6.60 5.01 6.29
N ALA A 190 6.37 4.20 7.33
CA ALA A 190 5.26 4.37 8.26
C ALA A 190 5.26 5.76 8.91
N ASP A 191 6.39 6.18 9.47
CA ASP A 191 6.54 7.50 10.08
C ASP A 191 6.41 8.63 9.05
N TRP A 192 6.88 8.42 7.83
CA TRP A 192 6.70 9.39 6.75
C TRP A 192 5.22 9.55 6.39
N ARG A 193 4.48 8.45 6.24
CA ARG A 193 3.03 8.47 5.93
C ARG A 193 2.21 9.07 7.06
N LEU A 194 2.50 8.71 8.31
CA LEU A 194 1.89 9.35 9.48
C LEU A 194 2.14 10.85 9.50
N GLY A 195 3.38 11.28 9.20
CA GLY A 195 3.70 12.70 9.06
C GLY A 195 2.91 13.40 7.95
N GLN A 196 2.71 12.75 6.79
CA GLN A 196 1.90 13.31 5.71
C GLN A 196 0.40 13.41 6.04
N LEU A 197 -0.09 12.60 6.99
CA LEU A 197 -1.45 12.66 7.53
C LEU A 197 -1.59 13.64 8.71
N ASP A 198 -0.53 14.38 9.06
CA ASP A 198 -0.45 15.23 10.27
C ASP A 198 -0.70 14.45 11.58
N LEU A 199 -0.27 13.18 11.63
CA LEU A 199 -0.40 12.29 12.78
C LEU A 199 0.95 12.05 13.48
N PRO A 200 0.94 11.71 14.79
CA PRO A 200 2.16 11.38 15.52
C PRO A 200 2.91 10.19 14.91
N LYS A 201 4.23 10.33 14.81
CA LYS A 201 5.13 9.24 14.40
C LYS A 201 5.21 8.14 15.46
N LEU A 202 5.54 6.93 15.05
CA LEU A 202 5.58 5.74 15.90
C LEU A 202 6.98 5.21 16.18
N TYR A 203 7.89 5.27 15.19
CA TYR A 203 9.12 4.48 15.23
C TYR A 203 10.39 5.32 15.42
N GLY A 204 10.36 6.60 15.07
CA GLY A 204 11.49 7.52 15.22
C GLY A 204 12.71 7.13 14.39
N VAL A 205 12.52 6.43 13.27
CA VAL A 205 13.63 5.95 12.43
C VAL A 205 14.21 7.11 11.64
N GLU A 206 15.49 7.38 11.85
CA GLU A 206 16.27 8.33 11.04
C GLU A 206 16.81 7.64 9.77
N LYS A 207 17.05 8.45 8.74
CA LYS A 207 17.44 8.01 7.39
C LYS A 207 18.89 7.53 7.32
#